data_AF-A0A336MJS5-F1
#
_entry.id   AF-A0A336MJS5-F1
#
_cell.length_a   1.000
_cell.length_b   1.000
_cell.length_c   1.000
_cell.angle_alpha   90.00
_cell.angle_beta   90.00
_cell.angle_gamma   90.00
#
_symmetry.space_group_name_H-M   'P 1'
#
loop_
_entity.id
_entity.type
_entity.pdbx_description
1 polymer ?
#
loop_
_entity_poly.entity_id
_entity_poly.type
_entity_poly.pdbx_seq_one_letter_code
_entity_poly.pdbx_strand_id
1 'polypeptide(L)'
;LCINWLRKHDVWLDGPFEYIDPKYVSTTTETFQREFLRILKFYRNKIKADMISKSVCKWRGSLDDAEPKNHPTPIIICQYMIQHIKDFSTGAYMISVMCNPALKQRHWDEMSAIAGFDITPDAGTTIRKMQKMGLQYHMNDFEVVSMSANKELVLQENLKAMINEDRVFKLNLKNISKAGCERDHILLEPTGSDVVNCVSKGKSQLFDCRNHIRVVQPMENGNRLYICGTNAHNPKDVVIYNTLKIMKDK
;
A
#
# COMPACT_ATOMS: atom_id res chain seq x y z
N LEU A 1 -0.01 -8.03 28.63
CA LEU A 1 0.00 -6.88 27.71
C LEU A 1 1.40 -6.26 27.55
N CYS A 2 2.08 -5.86 28.64
CA CYS A 2 3.42 -5.25 28.58
C CYS A 2 4.45 -6.06 27.78
N ILE A 3 4.63 -7.33 28.11
CA ILE A 3 5.58 -8.21 27.40
C ILE A 3 5.25 -8.31 25.90
N ASN A 4 3.97 -8.34 25.54
CA ASN A 4 3.56 -8.43 24.13
C ASN A 4 3.91 -7.15 23.37
N TRP A 5 3.76 -5.98 24.00
CA TRP A 5 4.21 -4.72 23.43
C TRP A 5 5.73 -4.73 23.25
N LEU A 6 6.49 -5.02 24.31
CA LEU A 6 7.95 -4.98 24.29
C LEU A 6 8.52 -5.90 23.21
N ARG A 7 8.03 -7.14 23.11
CA ARG A 7 8.44 -8.08 22.05
C ARG A 7 8.20 -7.52 20.65
N LYS A 8 7.05 -6.90 20.40
CA LYS A 8 6.73 -6.32 19.08
C LYS A 8 7.61 -5.11 18.78
N HIS A 9 7.76 -4.23 19.76
CA HIS A 9 8.63 -3.07 19.68
C HIS A 9 10.07 -3.48 19.32
N ASP A 10 10.62 -4.49 20.00
CA ASP A 10 11.98 -4.96 19.75
C ASP A 10 12.11 -5.60 18.37
N VAL A 11 11.12 -6.40 17.94
CA VAL A 11 11.08 -6.96 16.58
C VAL A 11 11.00 -5.86 15.52
N TRP A 12 10.25 -4.78 15.73
CA TRP A 12 10.17 -3.68 14.78
C TRP A 12 11.46 -2.87 14.69
N LEU A 13 12.23 -2.77 15.79
CA LEU A 13 13.47 -2.01 15.82
C LEU A 13 14.69 -2.81 15.36
N ASP A 14 14.73 -4.10 15.66
CA ASP A 14 15.90 -4.96 15.47
C ASP A 14 15.66 -6.12 14.47
N GLY A 15 14.43 -6.29 14.00
CA GLY A 15 14.10 -7.26 12.96
C GLY A 15 14.49 -6.79 11.55
N PRO A 16 14.34 -7.67 10.55
CA PRO A 16 14.68 -7.37 9.16
C PRO A 16 13.78 -6.26 8.59
N PHE A 17 14.40 -5.24 8.00
CA PHE A 17 13.71 -4.07 7.43
C PHE A 17 12.63 -4.45 6.39
N GLU A 18 12.92 -5.41 5.51
CA GLU A 18 12.05 -5.81 4.39
C GLU A 18 10.69 -6.38 4.84
N TYR A 19 10.61 -6.95 6.05
CA TYR A 19 9.39 -7.60 6.54
C TYR A 19 8.53 -6.71 7.45
N ILE A 20 8.90 -5.44 7.61
CA ILE A 20 8.14 -4.51 8.41
C ILE A 20 6.96 -3.99 7.59
N ASP A 21 5.74 -4.28 8.05
CA ASP A 21 4.51 -3.70 7.50
C ASP A 21 4.15 -2.41 8.27
N PRO A 22 4.24 -1.22 7.64
CA PRO A 22 3.95 0.05 8.31
C PRO A 22 2.52 0.17 8.82
N LYS A 23 1.56 -0.37 8.07
CA LYS A 23 0.14 -0.32 8.43
C LYS A 23 -0.11 -1.19 9.66
N TYR A 24 0.51 -2.37 9.69
CA TYR A 24 0.45 -3.24 10.87
C TYR A 24 1.07 -2.59 12.10
N VAL A 25 2.26 -1.99 11.97
CA VAL A 25 2.95 -1.30 13.08
C VAL A 25 2.08 -0.17 13.63
N SER A 26 1.56 0.69 12.76
CA SER A 26 0.70 1.81 13.15
C SER A 26 -0.56 1.34 13.88
N THR A 27 -1.34 0.44 13.24
CA THR A 27 -2.59 -0.08 13.81
C THR A 27 -2.37 -0.79 15.14
N THR A 28 -1.29 -1.56 15.25
CA THR A 28 -0.95 -2.28 16.48
C THR A 28 -0.55 -1.30 17.58
N THR A 29 0.27 -0.29 17.27
CA THR A 29 0.69 0.75 18.21
C THR A 29 -0.49 1.50 18.80
N GLU A 30 -1.43 1.95 17.95
CA GLU A 30 -2.67 2.60 18.39
C GLU A 30 -3.54 1.68 19.25
N THR A 31 -3.58 0.38 18.92
CA THR A 31 -4.34 -0.62 19.68
C THR A 31 -3.75 -0.76 21.09
N PHE A 32 -2.44 -0.95 21.21
CA PHE A 32 -1.78 -1.03 22.53
C PHE A 32 -1.96 0.25 23.33
N GLN A 33 -1.82 1.43 22.70
CA GLN A 33 -2.02 2.70 23.38
C GLN A 33 -3.43 2.82 23.98
N ARG A 34 -4.46 2.47 23.20
CA ARG A 34 -5.86 2.45 23.66
C ARG A 34 -6.08 1.45 24.80
N GLU A 35 -5.50 0.26 24.71
CA GLU A 35 -5.62 -0.75 25.78
C GLU A 35 -4.97 -0.29 27.08
N PHE A 36 -3.75 0.28 27.04
CA PHE A 36 -3.11 0.78 28.26
C PHE A 36 -3.86 1.96 28.87
N LEU A 37 -4.41 2.87 28.06
CA LEU A 37 -5.28 3.95 28.56
C LEU A 37 -6.55 3.41 29.23
N ARG A 38 -7.17 2.38 28.65
CA ARG A 38 -8.35 1.72 29.24
C ARG A 38 -8.00 1.05 30.58
N ILE A 39 -6.89 0.33 30.64
CA ILE A 39 -6.43 -0.36 31.86
C ILE A 39 -6.05 0.66 32.94
N LEU A 40 -5.38 1.76 32.58
CA LEU A 40 -5.07 2.86 33.49
C LEU A 40 -6.35 3.44 34.12
N LYS A 41 -7.38 3.71 33.29
CA LYS A 41 -8.68 4.20 33.76
C LYS A 41 -9.37 3.19 34.67
N PHE A 42 -9.32 1.90 34.32
CA PHE A 42 -9.87 0.82 35.14
C PHE A 42 -9.24 0.79 36.53
N TYR A 43 -7.90 0.78 36.64
CA TYR A 43 -7.23 0.76 37.94
C TYR A 43 -7.46 2.05 38.74
N ARG A 44 -7.46 3.23 38.10
CA ARG A 44 -7.81 4.50 38.80
C ARG A 44 -9.21 4.42 39.40
N ASN A 45 -10.20 3.97 38.64
CA ASN A 45 -11.59 3.87 39.10
C ASN A 45 -11.76 2.82 40.21
N LYS A 46 -11.12 1.66 40.05
CA LYS A 46 -11.16 0.58 41.06
C LYS A 46 -10.58 1.04 42.38
N ILE A 47 -9.41 1.69 42.37
CA ILE A 47 -8.76 2.17 43.59
C ILE A 47 -9.60 3.26 44.29
N LYS A 48 -10.21 4.17 43.52
CA LYS A 48 -11.15 5.16 44.08
C LYS A 48 -12.37 4.49 44.74
N ALA A 49 -12.93 3.45 44.12
CA ALA A 49 -14.05 2.71 44.69
C ALA A 49 -13.65 1.93 45.95
N ASP A 50 -12.46 1.33 45.97
CA ASP A 50 -11.92 0.59 47.12
C ASP A 50 -11.60 1.51 48.31
N MET A 51 -11.29 2.79 48.08
CA MET A 51 -11.10 3.79 49.13
C MET A 51 -12.41 4.17 49.85
N ILE A 52 -13.54 4.15 49.13
CA ILE A 52 -14.88 4.48 49.66
C ILE A 52 -15.52 3.25 50.31
N SER A 53 -15.29 2.06 49.76
CA SER A 53 -15.90 0.82 50.24
C SER A 53 -15.21 0.25 51.50
N LYS A 54 -15.90 -0.65 52.21
CA LYS A 54 -15.34 -1.44 53.33
C LYS A 54 -14.45 -2.59 52.82
N SER A 55 -13.61 -2.33 51.81
CA SER A 55 -12.66 -3.30 51.30
C SER A 55 -11.66 -3.72 52.39
N VAL A 56 -11.38 -5.02 52.48
CA VAL A 56 -10.41 -5.61 53.43
C VAL A 56 -8.97 -5.18 53.09
N CYS A 57 -8.66 -5.02 51.80
CA CYS A 57 -7.33 -4.62 51.34
C CYS A 57 -7.45 -3.39 50.43
N LYS A 58 -6.94 -2.25 50.91
CA LYS A 58 -6.94 -0.99 50.17
C LYS A 58 -5.55 -0.40 50.13
N TRP A 59 -5.22 0.17 48.97
CA TRP A 59 -4.02 0.97 48.83
C TRP A 59 -4.13 2.25 49.67
N ARG A 60 -3.02 2.67 50.29
CA ARG A 60 -2.95 3.88 51.11
C ARG A 60 -2.08 4.92 50.38
N GLY A 61 -2.64 6.08 50.11
CA GLY A 61 -1.96 7.19 49.44
C GLY A 61 -2.94 8.06 48.66
N SER A 62 -2.40 9.00 47.88
CA SER A 62 -3.18 9.88 47.01
C SER A 62 -2.93 9.55 45.53
N LEU A 63 -4.01 9.42 44.75
CA LEU A 63 -3.93 9.26 43.28
C LEU A 63 -3.56 10.56 42.56
N ASP A 64 -3.57 11.67 43.31
CA ASP A 64 -3.26 13.02 42.85
C ASP A 64 -1.91 13.49 43.42
N ASP A 65 -1.11 12.56 43.96
CA ASP A 65 0.27 12.85 44.37
C ASP A 65 1.07 13.37 43.16
N ALA A 66 1.81 14.46 43.36
CA ALA A 66 2.62 15.09 42.32
C ALA A 66 3.78 14.19 41.85
N GLU A 67 4.23 13.28 42.70
CA GLU A 67 5.32 12.36 42.42
C GLU A 67 4.77 11.02 41.89
N PRO A 68 5.00 10.66 40.61
CA PRO A 68 4.46 9.44 40.01
C PRO A 68 4.89 8.14 40.72
N LYS A 69 6.08 8.12 41.33
CA LYS A 69 6.59 6.94 42.05
C LYS A 69 5.77 6.57 43.29
N ASN A 70 5.01 7.53 43.82
CA ASN A 70 4.11 7.33 44.95
C ASN A 70 2.76 6.74 44.51
N HIS A 71 2.49 6.62 43.21
CA HIS A 71 1.23 6.05 42.72
C HIS A 71 1.21 4.52 42.92
N PRO A 72 0.02 3.89 42.90
CA PRO A 72 -0.10 2.43 42.90
C PRO A 72 0.68 1.78 41.77
N THR A 73 1.37 0.67 42.03
CA THR A 73 2.19 -0.05 41.04
C THR A 73 1.47 -0.32 39.70
N PRO A 74 0.19 -0.75 39.65
CA PRO A 74 -0.51 -0.93 38.38
C PRO A 74 -0.64 0.36 37.57
N ILE A 75 -0.78 1.52 38.23
CA ILE A 75 -0.85 2.84 37.59
C ILE A 75 0.52 3.23 37.06
N ILE A 76 1.58 3.07 37.86
CA ILE A 76 2.96 3.36 37.45
C ILE A 76 3.32 2.57 36.19
N ILE A 77 3.04 1.27 36.18
CA ILE A 77 3.31 0.42 35.01
C ILE A 77 2.53 0.91 33.79
N CYS A 78 1.24 1.22 33.92
CA CYS A 78 0.47 1.71 32.77
C CYS A 78 1.00 3.05 32.25
N GLN A 79 1.33 3.99 33.14
CA GLN A 79 1.90 5.29 32.77
C GLN A 79 3.24 5.11 32.04
N TYR A 80 4.13 4.26 32.57
CA TYR A 80 5.39 3.92 31.93
C TYR A 80 5.17 3.33 30.54
N MET A 81 4.27 2.35 30.40
CA MET A 81 4.01 1.73 29.09
C MET A 81 3.39 2.72 28.09
N ILE A 82 2.50 3.61 28.53
CA ILE A 82 1.93 4.66 27.68
C ILE A 82 3.03 5.60 27.20
N GLN A 83 3.96 5.99 28.08
CA GLN A 83 5.08 6.85 27.71
C GLN A 83 6.02 6.12 26.74
N HIS A 84 6.37 4.86 27.02
CA HIS A 84 7.20 4.05 26.14
C HIS A 84 6.58 3.87 24.74
N ILE A 85 5.25 3.79 24.62
CA ILE A 85 4.57 3.77 23.32
C ILE A 85 4.66 5.12 22.62
N LYS A 86 4.54 6.24 23.35
CA LYS A 86 4.70 7.58 22.79
C LYS A 86 6.12 7.83 22.31
N ASP A 87 7.11 7.37 23.04
CA ASP A 87 8.53 7.51 22.70
C ASP A 87 8.89 6.74 21.42
N PHE A 88 8.11 5.71 21.06
CA PHE A 88 8.26 4.99 19.79
C PHE A 88 7.76 5.79 18.57
N SER A 89 7.07 6.91 18.74
CA SER A 89 6.48 7.70 17.64
C SER A 89 7.47 8.05 16.51
N THR A 90 8.71 8.42 16.85
CA THR A 90 9.76 8.68 15.85
C THR A 90 10.09 7.42 15.03
N GLY A 91 10.22 6.26 15.68
CA GLY A 91 10.44 4.99 14.99
C GLY A 91 9.25 4.59 14.12
N ALA A 92 8.03 4.76 14.62
CA ALA A 92 6.81 4.51 13.86
C ALA A 92 6.71 5.39 12.60
N TYR A 93 7.07 6.68 12.72
CA TYR A 93 7.09 7.59 11.58
C TYR A 93 8.15 7.19 10.54
N MET A 94 9.37 6.86 10.97
CA MET A 94 10.41 6.33 10.07
C MET A 94 9.94 5.08 9.32
N ILE A 95 9.31 4.14 10.03
CA ILE A 95 8.72 2.95 9.42
C ILE A 95 7.66 3.33 8.38
N SER A 96 6.79 4.30 8.67
CA SER A 96 5.74 4.74 7.75
C SER A 96 6.27 5.33 6.44
N VAL A 97 7.42 5.99 6.50
CA VAL A 97 8.04 6.63 5.33
C VAL A 97 8.93 5.66 4.56
N MET A 98 9.83 4.97 5.27
CA MET A 98 10.93 4.20 4.68
C MET A 98 10.55 2.74 4.39
N CYS A 99 9.68 2.11 5.17
CA CYS A 99 9.22 0.74 4.91
C CYS A 99 8.04 0.71 3.91
N ASN A 100 8.00 1.66 2.97
CA ASN A 100 6.96 1.74 1.95
C ASN A 100 7.26 0.76 0.78
N PRO A 101 6.40 -0.23 0.49
CA PRO A 101 6.64 -1.21 -0.58
C PRO A 101 6.64 -0.61 -2.00
N ALA A 102 6.08 0.60 -2.17
CA ALA A 102 6.13 1.33 -3.43
C ALA A 102 7.54 1.87 -3.75
N LEU A 103 8.44 1.95 -2.76
CA LEU A 103 9.81 2.37 -2.98
C LEU A 103 10.56 1.39 -3.89
N LYS A 104 11.51 1.95 -4.65
CA LYS A 104 12.33 1.31 -5.69
C LYS A 104 13.71 1.95 -5.66
N GLN A 105 14.70 1.34 -6.31
CA GLN A 105 16.09 1.81 -6.26
C GLN A 105 16.22 3.31 -6.53
N ARG A 106 15.58 3.84 -7.57
CA ARG A 106 15.60 5.28 -7.88
C ARG A 106 15.15 6.20 -6.74
N HIS A 107 14.21 5.74 -5.91
CA HIS A 107 13.71 6.53 -4.77
C HIS A 107 14.73 6.49 -3.63
N TRP A 108 15.40 5.35 -3.44
CA TRP A 108 16.51 5.25 -2.50
C TRP A 108 17.69 6.12 -2.95
N ASP A 109 18.01 6.14 -4.24
CA ASP A 109 19.06 7.01 -4.80
C ASP A 109 18.73 8.49 -4.55
N GLU A 110 17.47 8.90 -4.70
CA GLU A 110 17.00 10.25 -4.38
C GLU A 110 17.12 10.58 -2.89
N MET A 111 16.67 9.67 -2.01
CA MET A 111 16.82 9.87 -0.56
C MET A 111 18.29 9.89 -0.12
N SER A 112 19.15 9.07 -0.72
CA SER A 112 20.60 9.05 -0.49
C SER A 112 21.25 10.36 -0.94
N ALA A 113 20.80 10.94 -2.06
CA ALA A 113 21.25 12.26 -2.51
C ALA A 113 20.86 13.38 -1.54
N ILE A 114 19.65 13.31 -0.96
CA ILE A 114 19.19 14.24 0.08
C ILE A 114 20.00 14.10 1.37
N ALA A 115 20.28 12.86 1.79
CA ALA A 115 21.06 12.57 3.00
C ALA A 115 22.56 12.89 2.85
N GLY A 116 23.08 12.89 1.62
CA GLY A 116 24.50 13.07 1.32
C GLY A 116 25.34 11.80 1.47
N PHE A 117 24.71 10.64 1.69
CA PHE A 117 25.33 9.32 1.78
C PHE A 117 24.33 8.23 1.42
N ASP A 118 24.80 7.03 1.14
CA ASP A 118 23.92 5.91 0.79
C ASP A 118 23.13 5.41 2.01
N ILE A 119 21.80 5.50 1.92
CA ILE A 119 20.86 5.01 2.93
C ILE A 119 20.04 3.81 2.43
N THR A 120 20.38 3.25 1.27
CA THR A 120 19.66 2.12 0.68
C THR A 120 19.64 0.93 1.65
N PRO A 121 18.47 0.36 1.99
CA PRO A 121 18.39 -0.78 2.89
C PRO A 121 19.10 -2.02 2.32
N ASP A 122 19.84 -2.71 3.19
CA ASP A 122 20.49 -3.99 2.91
C ASP A 122 19.98 -5.11 3.85
N ALA A 123 20.49 -6.34 3.68
CA ALA A 123 20.10 -7.51 4.48
C ALA A 123 20.36 -7.36 6.00
N GLY A 124 21.19 -6.40 6.41
CA GLY A 124 21.50 -6.12 7.81
C GLY A 124 20.82 -4.86 8.34
N THR A 125 19.99 -4.19 7.54
CA THR A 125 19.37 -2.93 7.89
C THR A 125 18.25 -3.15 8.90
N THR A 126 18.25 -2.32 9.95
CA THR A 126 17.20 -2.30 10.98
C THR A 126 16.81 -0.86 11.26
N ILE A 127 15.58 -0.64 11.78
CA ILE A 127 15.12 0.70 12.14
C ILE A 127 16.03 1.32 13.21
N ARG A 128 16.52 0.53 14.17
CA ARG A 128 17.45 1.01 15.18
C ARG A 128 18.76 1.53 14.57
N LYS A 129 19.28 0.89 13.52
CA LYS A 129 20.47 1.37 12.80
C LYS A 129 20.16 2.68 12.07
N MET A 130 19.05 2.75 11.36
CA MET A 130 18.63 3.97 10.64
C MET A 130 18.41 5.16 11.59
N GLN A 131 17.82 4.94 12.77
CA GLN A 131 17.66 5.98 13.79
C GLN A 131 19.00 6.56 14.25
N LYS A 132 20.07 5.76 14.26
CA LYS A 132 21.42 6.21 14.66
C LYS A 132 22.16 6.97 13.56
N MET A 133 21.66 6.95 12.32
CA MET A 133 22.28 7.63 11.18
C MET A 133 21.97 9.13 11.13
N GLY A 134 21.16 9.67 12.05
CA GLY A 134 20.90 11.11 12.11
C GLY A 134 19.91 11.62 11.05
N LEU A 135 19.07 10.75 10.51
CA LEU A 135 18.15 11.04 9.40
C LEU A 135 16.98 11.97 9.76
N GLN A 136 16.79 12.31 11.03
CA GLN A 136 15.63 13.06 11.52
C GLN A 136 15.38 14.40 10.79
N TYR A 137 16.43 15.07 10.33
CA TYR A 137 16.32 16.37 9.66
C TYR A 137 15.81 16.26 8.22
N HIS A 138 15.93 15.08 7.60
CA HIS A 138 15.55 14.83 6.22
C HIS A 138 14.22 14.06 6.09
N MET A 139 13.59 13.69 7.21
CA MET A 139 12.39 12.85 7.18
C MET A 139 11.22 13.46 6.41
N ASN A 140 11.06 14.79 6.45
CA ASN A 140 10.03 15.48 5.67
C ASN A 140 10.29 15.35 4.16
N ASP A 141 11.56 15.44 3.74
CA ASP A 141 11.93 15.27 2.33
C ASP A 141 11.74 13.81 1.89
N PHE A 142 12.09 12.86 2.76
CA PHE A 142 11.86 11.43 2.50
C PHE A 142 10.37 11.09 2.42
N GLU A 143 9.52 11.75 3.20
CA GLU A 143 8.07 11.59 3.11
C GLU A 143 7.57 12.03 1.74
N VAL A 144 8.07 13.14 1.18
CA VAL A 144 7.72 13.60 -0.18
C VAL A 144 8.09 12.54 -1.22
N VAL A 145 9.29 11.96 -1.14
CA VAL A 145 9.72 10.86 -2.04
C VAL A 145 8.82 9.64 -1.88
N SER A 146 8.52 9.23 -0.65
CA SER A 146 7.66 8.08 -0.35
C SER A 146 6.23 8.27 -0.87
N MET A 147 5.67 9.48 -0.72
CA MET A 147 4.37 9.84 -1.30
C MET A 147 4.38 9.83 -2.84
N SER A 148 5.48 10.28 -3.46
CA SER A 148 5.67 10.22 -4.90
C SER A 148 5.69 8.76 -5.40
N ALA A 149 6.40 7.88 -4.70
CA ALA A 149 6.45 6.46 -5.01
C ALA A 149 5.06 5.80 -5.00
N ASN A 150 4.20 6.15 -4.04
CA ASN A 150 2.81 5.66 -3.99
C ASN A 150 2.00 6.11 -5.21
N LYS A 151 2.12 7.39 -5.60
CA LYS A 151 1.44 7.90 -6.80
C LYS A 151 1.94 7.20 -8.05
N GLU A 152 3.24 6.95 -8.14
CA GLU A 152 3.81 6.25 -9.27
C GLU A 152 3.33 4.79 -9.35
N LEU A 153 3.26 4.08 -8.23
CA LEU A 153 2.72 2.71 -8.20
C LEU A 153 1.30 2.68 -8.74
N VAL A 154 0.43 3.60 -8.31
CA VAL A 154 -0.95 3.71 -8.82
C VAL A 154 -0.96 4.01 -10.33
N LEU A 155 -0.09 4.90 -10.81
CA LEU A 155 0.04 5.17 -12.25
C LEU A 155 0.50 3.93 -13.02
N GLN A 156 1.45 3.17 -12.48
CA GLN A 156 1.92 1.91 -13.09
C GLN A 156 0.82 0.86 -13.13
N GLU A 157 0.01 0.73 -12.08
CA GLU A 157 -1.13 -0.19 -12.02
C GLU A 157 -2.21 0.20 -13.03
N ASN A 158 -2.55 1.49 -13.10
CA ASN A 158 -3.50 2.01 -14.07
C ASN A 158 -3.00 1.79 -15.50
N LEU A 159 -1.72 2.05 -15.77
CA LEU A 159 -1.12 1.80 -17.07
C LEU A 159 -1.13 0.31 -17.42
N LYS A 160 -0.82 -0.58 -16.47
CA LYS A 160 -0.92 -2.03 -16.67
C LYS A 160 -2.36 -2.46 -16.97
N ALA A 161 -3.35 -1.90 -16.27
CA ALA A 161 -4.76 -2.17 -16.54
C ALA A 161 -5.14 -1.71 -17.95
N MET A 162 -4.76 -0.50 -18.36
CA MET A 162 -5.01 0.02 -19.71
C MET A 162 -4.32 -0.82 -20.79
N ILE A 163 -3.05 -1.19 -20.58
CA ILE A 163 -2.30 -2.01 -21.52
C ILE A 163 -2.89 -3.42 -21.63
N ASN A 164 -3.52 -3.93 -20.57
CA ASN A 164 -4.15 -5.24 -20.55
C ASN A 164 -5.51 -5.32 -21.26
N GLU A 165 -6.00 -4.24 -21.85
CA GLU A 165 -7.28 -4.20 -22.54
C GLU A 165 -7.09 -3.99 -24.05
N ASP A 166 -6.90 -5.09 -24.80
CA ASP A 166 -7.03 -5.11 -26.27
C ASP A 166 -8.52 -5.04 -26.66
N ARG A 167 -9.17 -3.92 -26.32
CA ARG A 167 -10.62 -3.71 -26.42
C ARG A 167 -10.99 -2.64 -27.42
N VAL A 168 -12.08 -2.88 -28.14
CA VAL A 168 -12.77 -1.86 -28.95
C VAL A 168 -14.06 -1.48 -28.24
N PHE A 169 -14.20 -0.21 -27.87
CA PHE A 169 -15.37 0.31 -27.16
C PHE A 169 -16.36 1.00 -28.11
N LYS A 170 -17.65 0.79 -27.88
CA LYS A 170 -18.73 1.56 -28.50
C LYS A 170 -19.11 2.72 -27.60
N LEU A 171 -18.86 3.94 -28.07
CA LEU A 171 -19.17 5.15 -27.32
C LEU A 171 -20.39 5.89 -27.88
N ASN A 172 -21.19 6.47 -26.99
CA ASN A 172 -22.26 7.38 -27.39
C ASN A 172 -21.71 8.80 -27.51
N LEU A 173 -21.61 9.30 -28.75
CA LEU A 173 -21.02 10.62 -29.05
C LEU A 173 -21.78 11.81 -28.44
N LYS A 174 -23.07 11.64 -28.10
CA LYS A 174 -23.87 12.71 -27.47
C LYS A 174 -23.68 12.78 -25.96
N ASN A 175 -23.40 11.63 -25.32
CA ASN A 175 -23.22 11.54 -23.88
C ASN A 175 -22.43 10.27 -23.53
N ILE A 176 -21.15 10.44 -23.23
CA ILE A 176 -20.24 9.34 -22.92
C ILE A 176 -20.66 8.53 -21.69
N SER A 177 -21.33 9.16 -20.72
CA SER A 177 -21.82 8.49 -19.50
C SER A 177 -22.91 7.45 -19.77
N LYS A 178 -23.46 7.42 -21.00
CA LYS A 178 -24.41 6.39 -21.44
C LYS A 178 -23.74 5.13 -22.00
N ALA A 179 -22.43 5.15 -22.23
CA ALA A 179 -21.67 3.96 -22.63
C ALA A 179 -21.23 3.19 -21.39
N GLY A 180 -21.49 1.89 -21.35
CA GLY A 180 -21.04 1.02 -20.26
C GLY A 180 -19.74 0.32 -20.63
N CYS A 181 -18.61 0.67 -19.99
CA CYS A 181 -17.31 0.08 -20.28
C CYS A 181 -17.28 -1.46 -20.15
N GLU A 182 -18.12 -2.05 -19.29
CA GLU A 182 -18.20 -3.51 -19.12
C GLU A 182 -19.08 -4.22 -20.17
N ARG A 183 -19.99 -3.51 -20.85
CA ARG A 183 -20.99 -4.12 -21.74
C ARG A 183 -20.86 -3.68 -23.20
N ASP A 184 -20.37 -2.47 -23.43
CA ASP A 184 -20.23 -1.85 -24.73
C ASP A 184 -18.78 -1.96 -25.24
N HIS A 185 -18.17 -3.13 -25.11
CA HIS A 185 -16.86 -3.41 -25.67
C HIS A 185 -16.79 -4.79 -26.33
N ILE A 186 -15.78 -4.98 -27.18
CA ILE A 186 -15.38 -6.28 -27.70
C ILE A 186 -13.90 -6.52 -27.43
N LEU A 187 -13.57 -7.75 -27.02
CA LEU A 187 -12.20 -8.22 -26.86
C LEU A 187 -11.73 -8.86 -28.17
N LEU A 188 -10.60 -8.39 -28.68
CA LEU A 188 -9.98 -8.92 -29.90
C LEU A 188 -8.61 -9.50 -29.55
N GLU A 189 -8.55 -10.47 -28.65
CA GLU A 189 -7.30 -11.05 -28.19
C GLU A 189 -6.71 -12.06 -29.18
N PRO A 190 -5.36 -12.14 -29.30
CA PRO A 190 -4.73 -13.21 -30.04
C PRO A 190 -5.00 -14.58 -29.45
N THR A 191 -4.99 -15.61 -30.29
CA THR A 191 -5.14 -16.99 -29.80
C THR A 191 -3.92 -17.42 -28.99
N GLY A 192 -4.09 -18.35 -28.05
CA GLY A 192 -2.96 -18.84 -27.24
C GLY A 192 -1.80 -19.38 -28.09
N SER A 193 -2.09 -20.00 -29.23
CA SER A 193 -1.06 -20.42 -30.19
C SER A 193 -0.34 -19.25 -30.86
N ASP A 194 -1.07 -18.20 -31.26
CA ASP A 194 -0.46 -16.98 -31.81
C ASP A 194 0.50 -16.32 -30.79
N VAL A 195 0.08 -16.25 -29.52
CA VAL A 195 0.91 -15.72 -28.43
C VAL A 195 2.17 -16.56 -28.23
N VAL A 196 2.04 -17.89 -28.12
CA VAL A 196 3.21 -18.78 -27.94
C VAL A 196 4.19 -18.66 -29.11
N ASN A 197 3.69 -18.59 -30.34
CA ASN A 197 4.51 -18.42 -31.55
C ASN A 197 5.21 -17.05 -31.61
N CYS A 198 4.59 -16.01 -31.07
CA CYS A 198 5.18 -14.69 -30.99
C CYS A 198 6.28 -14.65 -29.92
N VAL A 199 6.02 -15.22 -28.74
CA VAL A 199 7.00 -15.29 -27.63
C VAL A 199 8.20 -16.16 -28.01
N SER A 200 8.00 -17.27 -28.73
CA SER A 200 9.11 -18.13 -29.19
C SER A 200 10.06 -17.41 -30.15
N LYS A 201 9.64 -16.30 -30.77
CA LYS A 201 10.47 -15.40 -31.59
C LYS A 201 11.18 -14.30 -30.76
N GLY A 202 11.17 -14.42 -29.43
CA GLY A 202 11.83 -13.48 -28.52
C GLY A 202 11.08 -12.16 -28.28
N LYS A 203 9.77 -12.13 -28.56
CA LYS A 203 8.92 -10.95 -28.37
C LYS A 203 8.28 -10.92 -26.99
N SER A 204 8.01 -9.72 -26.48
CA SER A 204 7.38 -9.56 -25.17
C SER A 204 5.92 -10.01 -25.23
N GLN A 205 5.56 -10.99 -24.40
CA GLN A 205 4.17 -11.43 -24.27
C GLN A 205 3.24 -10.28 -23.85
N LEU A 206 3.73 -9.38 -23.00
CA LEU A 206 2.95 -8.30 -22.41
C LEU A 206 2.72 -7.13 -23.37
N PHE A 207 3.67 -6.88 -24.28
CA PHE A 207 3.63 -5.69 -25.15
C PHE A 207 3.50 -6.04 -26.62
N ASP A 208 4.33 -6.94 -27.14
CA ASP A 208 4.42 -7.20 -28.58
C ASP A 208 3.37 -8.23 -29.05
N CYS A 209 3.14 -9.27 -28.25
CA CYS A 209 2.29 -10.41 -28.62
C CYS A 209 0.79 -10.16 -28.38
N ARG A 210 0.39 -8.89 -28.46
CA ARG A 210 -0.99 -8.40 -28.31
C ARG A 210 -1.63 -8.09 -29.66
N ASN A 211 -2.93 -7.80 -29.65
CA ASN A 211 -3.60 -7.30 -30.83
C ASN A 211 -3.72 -5.78 -30.81
N HIS A 212 -2.67 -5.10 -31.30
CA HIS A 212 -2.70 -3.66 -31.49
C HIS A 212 -3.58 -3.32 -32.69
N ILE A 213 -4.79 -2.81 -32.44
CA ILE A 213 -5.71 -2.36 -33.49
C ILE A 213 -5.04 -1.23 -34.28
N ARG A 214 -4.94 -1.39 -35.60
CA ARG A 214 -4.31 -0.42 -36.51
C ARG A 214 -5.32 0.26 -37.42
N VAL A 215 -6.38 -0.44 -37.77
CA VAL A 215 -7.39 0.03 -38.72
C VAL A 215 -8.78 -0.20 -38.13
N VAL A 216 -9.61 0.84 -38.20
CA VAL A 216 -11.05 0.76 -37.97
C VAL A 216 -11.72 1.56 -39.08
N GLN A 217 -12.50 0.89 -39.93
CA GLN A 217 -13.11 1.50 -41.11
C GLN A 217 -14.60 1.15 -41.21
N PRO A 218 -15.51 2.14 -41.33
CA PRO A 218 -16.92 1.86 -41.58
C PRO A 218 -17.12 1.23 -42.96
N MET A 219 -17.99 0.23 -43.00
CA MET A 219 -18.47 -0.43 -44.20
C MET A 219 -19.99 -0.22 -44.28
N GLU A 220 -20.54 -0.08 -45.49
CA GLU A 220 -21.99 0.01 -45.77
C GLU A 220 -22.78 0.94 -44.84
N ASN A 221 -23.01 2.19 -45.23
CA ASN A 221 -23.83 3.17 -44.49
C ASN A 221 -23.53 3.30 -42.97
N GLY A 222 -22.43 2.72 -42.45
CA GLY A 222 -22.06 2.70 -41.04
C GLY A 222 -22.65 1.55 -40.20
N ASN A 223 -23.29 0.54 -40.79
CA ASN A 223 -23.84 -0.59 -40.04
C ASN A 223 -22.78 -1.64 -39.66
N ARG A 224 -21.67 -1.69 -40.40
CA ARG A 224 -20.57 -2.62 -40.20
C ARG A 224 -19.24 -1.85 -40.07
N LEU A 225 -18.30 -2.43 -39.35
CA LEU A 225 -16.96 -1.90 -39.15
C LEU A 225 -15.95 -2.99 -39.49
N TYR A 226 -15.03 -2.70 -40.40
CA TYR A 226 -13.83 -3.49 -40.63
C TYR A 226 -12.77 -3.09 -39.61
N ILE A 227 -12.16 -4.08 -38.96
CA ILE A 227 -11.14 -3.91 -37.95
C ILE A 227 -9.97 -4.82 -38.30
N CYS A 228 -8.77 -4.26 -38.33
CA CYS A 228 -7.53 -5.02 -38.48
C CYS A 228 -6.54 -4.56 -37.41
N GLY A 229 -5.83 -5.53 -36.83
CA GLY A 229 -4.79 -5.29 -35.83
C GLY A 229 -3.62 -6.24 -35.98
N THR A 230 -2.60 -6.11 -35.14
CA THR A 230 -1.36 -6.89 -35.26
C THR A 230 -1.51 -8.36 -34.89
N ASN A 231 -2.50 -8.70 -34.05
CA ASN A 231 -2.82 -10.04 -33.56
C ASN A 231 -1.56 -10.92 -33.30
N ALA A 232 -0.72 -10.51 -32.35
CA ALA A 232 0.57 -11.16 -32.02
C ALA A 232 1.53 -11.33 -33.23
N HIS A 233 1.68 -10.27 -34.03
CA HIS A 233 2.43 -10.27 -35.29
C HIS A 233 1.91 -11.25 -36.35
N ASN A 234 0.65 -11.66 -36.25
CA ASN A 234 -0.08 -12.44 -37.23
C ASN A 234 -1.42 -11.75 -37.52
N PRO A 235 -1.43 -10.63 -38.28
CA PRO A 235 -2.59 -9.77 -38.45
C PRO A 235 -3.85 -10.52 -38.85
N LYS A 236 -4.98 -10.16 -38.24
CA LYS A 236 -6.29 -10.73 -38.54
C LYS A 236 -7.30 -9.63 -38.82
N ASP A 237 -8.07 -9.87 -39.86
CA ASP A 237 -9.16 -9.02 -40.28
C ASP A 237 -10.45 -9.51 -39.65
N VAL A 238 -11.19 -8.59 -39.05
CA VAL A 238 -12.47 -8.87 -38.41
C VAL A 238 -13.47 -7.83 -38.85
N VAL A 239 -14.64 -8.27 -39.30
CA VAL A 239 -15.76 -7.36 -39.52
C VAL A 239 -16.76 -7.51 -38.38
N ILE A 240 -17.13 -6.40 -37.76
CA ILE A 240 -18.10 -6.36 -36.67
C ILE A 240 -19.33 -5.53 -37.06
N TYR A 241 -20.48 -5.85 -36.49
CA TYR A 241 -21.65 -4.99 -36.55
C TYR A 241 -21.53 -3.84 -35.55
N ASN A 242 -22.26 -2.75 -35.78
CA ASN A 242 -22.41 -1.65 -34.81
C ASN A 242 -23.03 -2.06 -33.46
N THR A 243 -23.50 -3.31 -33.34
CA THR A 243 -23.96 -3.96 -32.10
C THR A 243 -22.83 -4.71 -31.37
N LEU A 244 -21.57 -4.54 -31.79
CA LEU A 244 -20.38 -5.22 -31.25
C LEU A 244 -20.39 -6.74 -31.40
N LYS A 245 -21.09 -7.26 -32.42
CA LYS A 245 -21.09 -8.68 -32.78
C LYS A 245 -20.12 -8.92 -33.92
N ILE A 246 -19.22 -9.90 -33.76
CA ILE A 246 -18.34 -10.37 -34.84
C ILE A 246 -19.17 -11.07 -35.91
N MET A 247 -18.99 -10.72 -37.19
CA MET A 247 -19.48 -11.54 -38.28
C MET A 247 -18.67 -12.82 -38.36
N LYS A 248 -19.36 -13.97 -38.32
CA LYS A 248 -18.75 -15.26 -38.64
C LYS A 248 -18.92 -15.47 -40.14
N ASP A 249 -17.83 -15.78 -40.83
CA ASP A 249 -17.90 -16.30 -42.20
C ASP A 249 -18.70 -17.62 -42.16
N LYS A 250 -19.67 -17.74 -43.06
CA LYS A 250 -20.48 -18.95 -43.23
C LYS A 250 -19.71 -20.00 -44.02
#